data_AF-A0A3C0HFV9-F1
#
_entry.id   AF-A0A3C0HFV9-F1
#
_cell.length_a   1.000
_cell.length_b   1.000
_cell.length_c   1.000
_cell.angle_alpha   90.00
_cell.angle_beta   90.00
_cell.angle_gamma   90.00
#
_symmetry.space_group_name_H-M   'P 1'
#
loop_
_entity.id
_entity.type
_entity.pdbx_description
1 polymer ?
#
loop_
_entity_poly.entity_id
_entity_poly.type
_entity_poly.pdbx_seq_one_letter_code
_entity_poly.pdbx_strand_id
1 'polypeptide(L)'
;PDFLAAAARATHTWALAFVDPPFAGGLWDAALAALAPCLAPRAHVYVEAAVDATLTPRPGWALHRELSTREATARLFRVAAP
;
A
#
# COMPACT_ATOMS: atom_id res chain seq x y z
N PRO A 1 -1.78 -15.50 -12.69
CA PRO A 1 -0.67 -15.60 -11.72
C PRO A 1 -0.94 -14.71 -10.50
N ASP A 2 -0.97 -15.31 -9.30
CA ASP A 2 -1.16 -14.58 -8.05
C ASP A 2 0.16 -13.89 -7.64
N PHE A 3 0.30 -12.63 -8.03
CA PHE A 3 1.49 -11.81 -7.77
C PHE A 3 1.76 -11.64 -6.28
N LEU A 4 0.70 -11.56 -5.45
CA LEU A 4 0.83 -11.42 -4.00
C LEU A 4 1.40 -12.70 -3.38
N ALA A 5 0.92 -13.86 -3.83
CA ALA A 5 1.49 -15.14 -3.40
C ALA A 5 2.94 -15.31 -3.85
N ALA A 6 3.31 -14.83 -5.05
CA ALA A 6 4.69 -14.83 -5.51
C ALA A 6 5.57 -13.87 -4.70
N ALA A 7 5.07 -12.68 -4.39
CA ALA A 7 5.76 -11.67 -3.60
C ALA A 7 6.02 -12.14 -2.17
N ALA A 8 5.02 -12.79 -1.53
CA ALA A 8 5.15 -13.35 -0.19
C ALA A 8 6.20 -14.48 -0.08
N ARG A 9 6.58 -15.11 -1.21
CA ARG A 9 7.65 -16.13 -1.26
C ARG A 9 9.02 -15.56 -1.61
N ALA A 10 9.13 -14.27 -1.94
CA ALA A 10 10.40 -13.65 -2.27
C ALA A 10 11.26 -13.52 -1.00
N THR A 11 12.55 -13.78 -1.13
CA THR A 11 13.55 -13.59 -0.06
C THR A 11 14.03 -12.15 0.06
N HIS A 12 13.61 -11.28 -0.86
CA HIS A 12 13.96 -9.87 -0.89
C HIS A 12 12.72 -9.03 -0.56
N THR A 13 12.94 -7.95 0.18
CA THR A 13 11.91 -6.97 0.50
C THR A 13 11.95 -5.78 -0.46
N TRP A 14 10.81 -5.12 -0.65
CA TRP A 14 10.71 -3.96 -1.55
C TRP A 14 10.82 -2.64 -0.78
N ALA A 15 11.62 -1.72 -1.30
CA ALA A 15 11.77 -0.38 -0.76
C ALA A 15 10.68 0.60 -1.24
N LEU A 16 9.96 0.25 -2.30
CA LEU A 16 8.88 1.03 -2.89
C LEU A 16 7.81 0.09 -3.45
N ALA A 17 6.55 0.36 -3.13
CA ALA A 17 5.40 -0.37 -3.67
C ALA A 17 4.31 0.60 -4.15
N PHE A 18 3.65 0.23 -5.24
CA PHE A 18 2.51 0.95 -5.82
C PHE A 18 1.27 0.07 -5.69
N VAL A 19 0.20 0.63 -5.11
CA VAL A 19 -1.05 -0.06 -4.82
C VAL A 19 -2.19 0.74 -5.45
N ASP A 20 -2.61 0.30 -6.64
CA ASP A 20 -3.72 0.88 -7.40
C ASP A 20 -4.68 -0.24 -7.81
N PRO A 21 -5.48 -0.77 -6.87
CA PRO A 21 -6.49 -1.75 -7.19
C PRO A 21 -7.73 -1.06 -7.78
N PRO A 22 -8.55 -1.77 -8.58
CA PRO A 22 -9.84 -1.26 -9.04
C PRO A 22 -10.71 -0.76 -7.89
N PHE A 23 -11.27 0.45 -8.03
CA PHE A 23 -11.93 1.14 -6.90
C PHE A 23 -13.18 0.41 -6.38
N ALA A 24 -13.96 -0.19 -7.27
CA ALA A 24 -15.21 -0.87 -6.91
C ALA A 24 -15.01 -2.23 -6.20
N GLY A 25 -13.77 -2.70 -6.04
CA GLY A 25 -13.49 -4.06 -5.57
C GLY A 25 -13.30 -4.20 -4.05
N GLY A 26 -13.19 -3.11 -3.29
CA GLY A 26 -12.89 -3.16 -1.85
C GLY A 26 -11.56 -3.85 -1.53
N LEU A 27 -10.60 -3.82 -2.46
CA LEU A 27 -9.41 -4.67 -2.43
C LEU A 27 -8.23 -4.09 -1.63
N TRP A 28 -8.30 -2.82 -1.22
CA TRP A 28 -7.16 -2.16 -0.57
C TRP A 28 -6.72 -2.86 0.71
N ASP A 29 -7.62 -3.21 1.62
CA ASP A 29 -7.22 -3.84 2.89
C ASP A 29 -6.48 -5.17 2.66
N ALA A 30 -7.04 -6.03 1.79
CA ALA A 30 -6.41 -7.29 1.41
C ALA A 30 -5.05 -7.10 0.72
N ALA A 31 -4.94 -6.12 -0.19
CA ALA A 31 -3.70 -5.80 -0.87
C ALA A 31 -2.62 -5.29 0.11
N LEU A 32 -2.99 -4.36 1.00
CA LEU A 32 -2.08 -3.81 2.01
C LEU A 32 -1.66 -4.88 3.03
N ALA A 33 -2.56 -5.81 3.39
CA ALA A 33 -2.26 -6.94 4.25
C ALA A 33 -1.22 -7.89 3.65
N ALA A 34 -1.40 -8.26 2.38
CA ALA A 34 -0.48 -9.13 1.67
C ALA A 34 0.86 -8.45 1.38
N LEU A 35 0.86 -7.14 1.16
CA LEU A 35 2.06 -6.34 0.92
C LEU A 35 2.89 -6.11 2.19
N ALA A 36 2.28 -5.99 3.36
CA ALA A 36 3.00 -5.67 4.61
C ALA A 36 4.26 -6.52 4.89
N PRO A 37 4.23 -7.87 4.85
CA PRO A 37 5.41 -8.70 5.11
C PRO A 37 6.50 -8.60 4.03
N CYS A 38 6.15 -8.02 2.89
CA CYS A 38 7.01 -7.90 1.73
C CYS A 38 7.89 -6.63 1.78
N LEU A 39 7.59 -5.66 2.65
CA LEU A 39 8.23 -4.35 2.62
C LEU A 39 9.53 -4.30 3.43
N ALA A 40 10.50 -3.54 2.90
CA ALA A 40 11.72 -3.23 3.61
C ALA A 40 11.44 -2.21 4.73
N PRO A 41 12.29 -2.13 5.76
CA PRO A 41 12.21 -1.02 6.71
C PRO A 41 12.36 0.31 5.98
N ARG A 42 11.58 1.33 6.40
CA ARG A 42 11.57 2.66 5.75
C ARG A 42 11.09 2.65 4.29
N ALA A 43 10.48 1.57 3.82
CA ALA A 43 9.89 1.51 2.49
C ALA A 43 8.80 2.57 2.30
N HIS A 44 8.60 2.96 1.05
CA HIS A 44 7.50 3.82 0.63
C HIS A 44 6.37 2.98 0.03
N VAL A 45 5.13 3.32 0.37
CA VAL A 45 3.94 2.67 -0.19
C VAL A 45 3.03 3.74 -0.75
N TYR A 46 2.93 3.78 -2.06
CA TYR A 46 2.02 4.66 -2.78
C TYR A 46 0.68 3.95 -2.96
N VAL A 47 -0.41 4.58 -2.56
CA VAL A 47 -1.77 4.03 -2.65
C VAL A 47 -2.68 5.02 -3.35
N GLU A 48 -3.30 4.61 -4.45
CA GLU A 48 -4.41 5.33 -5.07
C GLU A 48 -5.74 4.76 -4.59
N ALA A 49 -6.67 5.64 -4.25
CA ALA A 49 -7.99 5.25 -3.79
C ALA A 49 -9.03 6.30 -4.15
N ALA A 50 -10.31 5.91 -4.23
CA ALA A 50 -11.42 6.85 -4.34
C ALA A 50 -11.39 7.85 -3.17
N VAL A 51 -11.91 9.06 -3.37
CA VAL A 51 -11.88 10.12 -2.34
C VAL A 51 -12.59 9.71 -1.05
N ASP A 52 -13.65 8.92 -1.18
CA ASP A 52 -14.46 8.37 -0.09
C ASP A 52 -13.98 7.01 0.44
N ALA A 53 -12.91 6.46 -0.13
CA ALA A 53 -12.36 5.18 0.31
C ALA A 53 -11.67 5.32 1.67
N THR A 54 -12.16 4.55 2.64
CA THR A 54 -11.50 4.38 3.93
C THR A 54 -10.30 3.45 3.77
N LEU A 55 -9.09 4.01 3.84
CA LEU A 55 -7.86 3.24 3.96
C LEU A 55 -7.48 3.12 5.43
N THR A 56 -7.28 1.89 5.90
CA THR A 56 -6.66 1.64 7.21
C THR A 56 -5.20 1.31 6.99
N PRO A 57 -4.26 2.26 7.17
CA PRO A 57 -2.84 1.97 7.07
C PRO A 57 -2.44 0.93 8.13
N ARG A 58 -1.46 0.09 7.78
CA ARG A 58 -0.97 -0.95 8.68
C ARG A 58 -0.22 -0.32 9.87
N PRO A 59 -0.20 -0.96 11.05
CA PRO A 59 0.61 -0.49 12.17
C PRO A 59 2.07 -0.23 11.75
N GLY A 60 2.63 0.88 12.23
CA GLY A 60 3.98 1.30 11.86
C GLY A 60 4.09 2.00 10.51
N TRP A 61 3.00 2.21 9.78
CA TRP A 61 3.01 3.03 8.57
C TRP A 61 2.54 4.45 8.90
N ALA A 62 3.33 5.45 8.50
CA ALA A 62 3.01 6.85 8.69
C ALA A 62 2.68 7.49 7.34
N LEU A 63 1.62 8.31 7.27
CA LEU A 63 1.35 9.12 6.08
C LEU A 63 2.51 10.11 5.89
N HIS A 64 3.17 10.02 4.74
CA HIS A 64 4.30 10.88 4.39
C HIS A 64 3.87 12.03 3.48
N ARG A 65 3.02 11.75 2.49
CA ARG A 65 2.43 12.74 1.57
C ARG A 65 1.03 12.32 1.18
N GLU A 66 0.18 13.29 0.90
CA GLU A 66 -1.15 13.08 0.33
C GLU A 66 -1.41 14.11 -0.77
N LEU A 67 -1.99 13.65 -1.87
CA LEU A 67 -2.55 14.46 -2.94
C LEU A 67 -4.01 14.05 -3.12
N SER A 68 -4.90 15.03 -3.29
CA SER A 68 -6.30 14.78 -3.58
C SER A 68 -6.71 15.50 -4.86
N THR A 69 -7.49 14.79 -5.68
CA THR A 69 -8.18 15.33 -6.85
C THR A 69 -9.69 15.31 -6.61
N ARG A 70 -10.50 15.60 -7.63
CA ARG A 70 -11.95 15.49 -7.52
C ARG A 70 -12.43 14.05 -7.31
N GLU A 71 -11.72 13.08 -7.90
CA GLU A 71 -12.22 11.70 -8.03
C GLU A 71 -11.36 10.68 -7.26
N ALA A 72 -10.09 10.98 -7.02
CA ALA A 72 -9.17 10.10 -6.32
C ALA A 72 -8.25 10.83 -5.34
N THR A 73 -7.78 10.09 -4.35
CA THR A 73 -6.68 10.43 -3.44
C THR A 73 -5.47 9.55 -3.74
N ALA A 74 -4.29 10.14 -3.68
CA ALA A 74 -3.01 9.45 -3.76
C ALA A 74 -2.25 9.67 -2.44
N ARG A 75 -2.02 8.59 -1.70
CA ARG A 75 -1.38 8.61 -0.38
C ARG A 75 -0.06 7.87 -0.43
N LEU A 76 0.99 8.55 -0.02
CA LEU A 76 2.31 7.95 0.14
C LEU A 76 2.55 7.71 1.62
N PHE A 77 2.63 6.44 2.01
CA PHE A 77 3.01 6.03 3.35
C PHE A 77 4.50 5.72 3.42
N ARG A 78 5.04 5.82 4.63
CA ARG A 78 6.38 5.39 4.97
C ARG A 78 6.32 4.36 6.09
N VAL A 79 6.92 3.20 5.86
CA VAL A 79 7.05 2.14 6.86
C VAL A 79 8.05 2.57 7.93
N ALA A 80 7.80 2.21 9.19
CA ALA A 80 8.73 2.47 10.28
C ALA A 80 10.10 1.80 10.02
N ALA A 81 11.12 2.32 10.71
CA ALA A 81 12.34 1.55 10.90
C ALA A 81 12.04 0.37 11.86
N PRO A 82 12.85 -0.70 11.85
CA PRO A 82 12.68 -1.81 12.79
C PRO A 82 12.86 -1.36 14.24
#